data_AF-A0A327NPF2-F1
#
_entry.id   AF-A0A327NPF2-F1
#
_cell.length_a   1.000
_cell.length_b   1.000
_cell.length_c   1.000
_cell.angle_alpha   90.00
_cell.angle_beta   90.00
_cell.angle_gamma   90.00
#
_symmetry.space_group_name_H-M   'P 1'
#
loop_
_entity.id
_entity.type
_entity.pdbx_description
1 polymer ?
#
loop_
_entity_poly.entity_id
_entity_poly.type
_entity_poly.pdbx_seq_one_letter_code
_entity_poly.pdbx_strand_id
1 'polypeptide(L)'
;MFRTIFLALAFSHFCLSDIFYNEEVNKPIARALSREYNYQNKNTFTGNWSWEKNNEKKDFSLSITKKGEFLIGQYCYTLLNGEKTDCAIKNDYSFKIKNTNATSFTTDFYSQFSHSKGKARITLGADSLVWEILQEPREEYYCPMKAILRKQ
;
A
#
# COMPACT_ATOMS: atom_id res chain seq x y z
N MET A 1 17.55 -80.06 -2.88
CA MET A 1 17.16 -79.60 -4.23
C MET A 1 16.50 -78.23 -4.05
N PHE A 2 17.03 -77.20 -4.73
CA PHE A 2 16.60 -75.78 -4.76
C PHE A 2 15.09 -75.61 -5.08
N ARG A 3 14.33 -74.54 -4.77
CA ARG A 3 14.48 -73.05 -4.72
C ARG A 3 13.39 -72.49 -3.74
N THR A 4 13.50 -71.44 -2.91
CA THR A 4 13.88 -69.99 -2.99
C THR A 4 12.69 -69.00 -3.18
N ILE A 5 12.25 -68.36 -2.07
CA ILE A 5 11.91 -66.90 -1.76
C ILE A 5 10.66 -66.26 -2.45
N PHE A 6 9.77 -65.40 -1.89
CA PHE A 6 9.83 -64.13 -1.08
C PHE A 6 8.61 -63.98 -0.14
N LEU A 7 8.68 -63.55 1.13
CA LEU A 7 9.11 -62.30 1.82
C LEU A 7 8.05 -61.17 1.81
N ALA A 8 7.50 -60.86 2.99
CA ALA A 8 7.05 -59.52 3.38
C ALA A 8 7.00 -59.41 4.92
N LEU A 9 7.93 -58.63 5.48
CA LEU A 9 7.98 -58.22 6.88
C LEU A 9 7.05 -57.00 7.08
N ALA A 10 6.25 -57.01 8.13
CA ALA A 10 5.61 -55.80 8.66
C ALA A 10 6.12 -55.55 10.08
N PHE A 11 6.89 -54.47 10.21
CA PHE A 11 7.44 -53.95 11.45
C PHE A 11 6.33 -53.48 12.38
N SER A 12 6.37 -53.94 13.63
CA SER A 12 5.72 -53.26 14.76
C SER A 12 6.80 -52.50 15.52
N HIS A 13 6.62 -51.19 15.71
CA HIS A 13 6.91 -50.47 16.96
C HIS A 13 6.92 -48.94 16.77
N PHE A 14 6.26 -48.28 17.73
CA PHE A 14 6.31 -46.85 18.07
C PHE A 14 5.56 -45.84 17.19
N CYS A 15 4.29 -45.63 17.57
CA CYS A 15 3.58 -44.36 17.42
C CYS A 15 4.12 -43.37 18.47
N LEU A 16 4.63 -42.21 18.04
CA LEU A 16 4.87 -41.03 18.88
C LEU A 16 5.00 -39.79 17.98
N SER A 17 3.85 -39.21 17.62
CA SER A 17 3.58 -37.76 17.65
C SER A 17 2.28 -37.46 16.92
N ASP A 18 1.18 -38.00 17.48
CA ASP A 18 -0.10 -37.32 17.41
C ASP A 18 0.04 -35.98 18.15
N ILE A 19 0.56 -34.95 17.45
CA ILE A 19 0.13 -33.59 17.75
C ILE A 19 -1.32 -33.57 17.29
N PHE A 20 -2.24 -33.79 18.24
CA PHE A 20 -3.67 -33.66 18.05
C PHE A 20 -3.95 -32.39 17.24
N TYR A 21 -4.31 -32.57 15.96
CA TYR A 21 -4.79 -31.50 15.10
C TYR A 21 -6.17 -31.11 15.62
N ASN A 22 -6.21 -30.21 16.60
CA ASN A 22 -7.46 -29.76 17.21
C ASN A 22 -8.10 -28.69 16.31
N GLU A 23 -9.01 -29.13 15.44
CA GLU A 23 -9.76 -28.27 14.51
C GLU A 23 -10.53 -27.15 15.24
N GLU A 24 -11.03 -27.40 16.45
CA GLU A 24 -11.82 -26.42 17.20
C GLU A 24 -10.96 -25.26 17.73
N VAL A 25 -9.71 -25.53 18.11
CA VAL A 25 -8.74 -24.51 18.57
C VAL A 25 -8.16 -23.72 17.40
N ASN A 26 -7.95 -24.36 16.24
CA ASN A 26 -7.28 -23.74 15.09
C ASN A 26 -8.18 -22.73 14.33
N LYS A 27 -9.49 -22.93 14.33
CA LYS A 27 -10.47 -22.07 13.62
C LYS A 27 -10.49 -20.61 14.11
N PRO A 28 -10.57 -20.30 15.42
CA PRO A 28 -10.51 -18.91 15.90
C PRO A 28 -9.13 -18.26 15.66
N ILE A 29 -8.04 -19.01 15.76
CA ILE A 29 -6.67 -18.51 15.48
C ILE A 29 -6.53 -18.14 14.01
N ALA A 30 -6.94 -18.99 13.08
CA ALA A 30 -6.93 -18.70 11.65
C ALA A 30 -7.78 -17.45 11.31
N ARG A 31 -8.91 -17.25 12.02
CA ARG A 31 -9.75 -16.06 11.88
C ARG A 31 -9.07 -14.79 12.40
N ALA A 32 -8.32 -14.86 13.50
CA ALA A 32 -7.57 -13.73 14.03
C ALA A 32 -6.39 -13.36 13.12
N LEU A 33 -5.63 -14.34 12.65
CA LEU A 33 -4.49 -14.13 11.74
C LEU A 33 -4.91 -13.56 10.38
N SER A 34 -6.03 -14.04 9.82
CA SER A 34 -6.57 -13.47 8.58
C SER A 34 -7.07 -12.04 8.75
N ARG A 35 -7.62 -11.68 9.93
CA ARG A 35 -7.97 -10.28 10.24
C ARG A 35 -6.75 -9.39 10.34
N GLU A 36 -5.70 -9.84 11.03
CA GLU A 36 -4.43 -9.10 11.14
C GLU A 36 -3.78 -8.93 9.77
N TYR A 37 -3.71 -10.00 8.97
CA TYR A 37 -3.18 -9.94 7.61
C TYR A 37 -3.98 -9.00 6.70
N ASN A 38 -5.30 -9.04 6.78
CA ASN A 38 -6.15 -8.11 6.03
C ASN A 38 -5.98 -6.67 6.51
N TYR A 39 -5.84 -6.45 7.83
CA TYR A 39 -5.58 -5.14 8.41
C TYR A 39 -4.23 -4.58 7.95
N GLN A 40 -3.16 -5.38 8.01
CA GLN A 40 -1.83 -4.99 7.52
C GLN A 40 -1.83 -4.71 6.01
N ASN A 41 -2.54 -5.50 5.19
CA ASN A 41 -2.65 -5.23 3.75
C ASN A 41 -3.45 -3.96 3.45
N LYS A 42 -4.53 -3.71 4.21
CA LYS A 42 -5.32 -2.49 4.11
C LYS A 42 -4.45 -1.27 4.45
N ASN A 43 -3.62 -1.39 5.47
CA ASN A 43 -2.82 -0.32 6.05
C ASN A 43 -1.43 -0.20 5.40
N THR A 44 -1.39 -0.22 4.08
CA THR A 44 -0.19 0.06 3.26
C THR A 44 -0.37 1.35 2.47
N PHE A 45 0.72 2.07 2.22
CA PHE A 45 0.71 3.24 1.33
C PHE A 45 0.27 2.90 -0.10
N THR A 46 0.60 1.69 -0.57
CA THR A 46 0.29 1.24 -1.93
C THR A 46 -1.22 1.23 -2.17
N GLY A 47 -1.63 1.75 -3.31
CA GLY A 47 -3.03 1.80 -3.74
C GLY A 47 -3.39 3.16 -4.32
N ASN A 48 -4.67 3.29 -4.63
CA ASN A 48 -5.27 4.54 -5.07
C ASN A 48 -5.98 5.21 -3.90
N TRP A 49 -5.83 6.52 -3.82
CA TRP A 49 -6.37 7.34 -2.75
C TRP A 49 -7.11 8.51 -3.35
N SER A 50 -8.27 8.84 -2.81
CA SER A 50 -9.10 9.96 -3.23
C SER A 50 -9.39 10.86 -2.04
N TRP A 51 -9.31 12.17 -2.26
CA TRP A 51 -9.55 13.15 -1.21
C TRP A 51 -11.03 13.20 -0.82
N GLU A 52 -11.29 13.20 0.49
CA GLU A 52 -12.65 13.17 1.04
C GLU A 52 -13.52 14.38 0.65
N LYS A 53 -12.92 15.46 0.12
CA LYS A 53 -13.61 16.68 -0.30
C LYS A 53 -13.74 16.82 -1.82
N ASN A 54 -13.50 15.73 -2.57
CA ASN A 54 -13.70 15.72 -4.01
C ASN A 54 -15.16 16.04 -4.37
N ASN A 55 -15.35 16.78 -5.45
CA ASN A 55 -16.64 17.10 -6.05
C ASN A 55 -16.44 17.45 -7.53
N GLU A 56 -17.52 17.87 -8.21
CA GLU A 56 -17.48 18.21 -9.64
C GLU A 56 -16.45 19.31 -9.98
N LYS A 57 -16.21 20.24 -9.06
CA LYS A 57 -15.33 21.40 -9.28
C LYS A 57 -13.87 21.14 -8.96
N LYS A 58 -13.59 20.17 -8.10
CA LYS A 58 -12.23 19.84 -7.69
C LYS A 58 -12.09 18.38 -7.32
N ASP A 59 -11.03 17.76 -7.80
CA ASP A 59 -10.70 16.37 -7.51
C ASP A 59 -9.21 16.26 -7.19
N PHE A 60 -8.87 15.67 -6.05
CA PHE A 60 -7.50 15.27 -5.71
C PHE A 60 -7.43 13.75 -5.55
N SER A 61 -6.47 13.15 -6.24
CA SER A 61 -6.16 11.73 -6.13
C SER A 61 -4.66 11.46 -6.09
N LEU A 62 -4.31 10.33 -5.48
CA LEU A 62 -2.95 9.84 -5.35
C LEU A 62 -2.90 8.36 -5.72
N SER A 63 -2.01 7.97 -6.62
CA SER A 63 -1.68 6.58 -6.88
C SER A 63 -0.27 6.31 -6.38
N ILE A 64 -0.12 5.32 -5.49
CA ILE A 64 1.18 4.91 -4.96
C ILE A 64 1.42 3.46 -5.34
N THR A 65 2.55 3.20 -5.99
CA THR A 65 2.99 1.85 -6.38
C THR A 65 4.36 1.55 -5.79
N LYS A 66 4.55 0.33 -5.27
CA LYS A 66 5.87 -0.15 -4.87
C LYS A 66 6.66 -0.61 -6.09
N LYS A 67 7.86 -0.08 -6.29
CA LYS A 67 8.84 -0.51 -7.29
C LYS A 67 10.17 -0.80 -6.61
N GLY A 68 10.47 -2.09 -6.37
CA GLY A 68 11.62 -2.52 -5.58
C GLY A 68 11.57 -1.97 -4.16
N GLU A 69 12.64 -1.28 -3.75
CA GLU A 69 12.74 -0.61 -2.44
C GLU A 69 12.05 0.75 -2.38
N PHE A 70 11.38 1.20 -3.44
CA PHE A 70 10.79 2.53 -3.50
C PHE A 70 9.26 2.49 -3.58
N LEU A 71 8.63 3.49 -2.97
CA LEU A 71 7.26 3.89 -3.25
C LEU A 71 7.31 5.02 -4.28
N ILE A 72 6.62 4.82 -5.39
CA ILE A 72 6.49 5.79 -6.48
C ILE A 72 5.07 6.32 -6.43
N GLY A 73 4.95 7.64 -6.33
CA GLY A 73 3.68 8.32 -6.23
C GLY A 73 3.38 9.21 -7.42
N GLN A 74 2.14 9.19 -7.86
CA GLN A 74 1.58 10.09 -8.86
C GLN A 74 0.37 10.76 -8.24
N TYR A 75 0.29 12.08 -8.31
CA TYR A 75 -0.93 12.78 -7.95
C TYR A 75 -1.60 13.38 -9.17
N CYS A 76 -2.91 13.59 -9.04
CA CYS A 76 -3.70 14.37 -9.97
C CYS A 76 -4.59 15.30 -9.19
N TYR A 77 -4.48 16.60 -9.49
CA TYR A 77 -5.40 17.59 -8.99
C TYR A 77 -6.07 18.34 -10.12
N THR A 78 -7.40 18.38 -10.11
CA THR A 78 -8.20 19.18 -11.02
C THR A 78 -8.97 20.26 -10.25
N LEU A 79 -9.15 21.39 -10.90
CA LEU A 79 -9.90 22.56 -10.44
C LEU A 79 -10.80 23.06 -11.57
N LEU A 80 -11.85 23.79 -11.19
CA LEU A 80 -12.75 24.46 -12.13
C LEU A 80 -13.29 23.48 -13.19
N ASN A 81 -13.83 22.34 -12.73
CA ASN A 81 -14.36 21.29 -13.60
C ASN A 81 -13.32 20.75 -14.61
N GLY A 82 -12.02 20.78 -14.27
CA GLY A 82 -10.94 20.28 -15.11
C GLY A 82 -10.23 21.34 -15.96
N GLU A 83 -10.69 22.60 -15.96
CA GLU A 83 -10.01 23.69 -16.69
C GLU A 83 -8.58 23.93 -16.19
N LYS A 84 -8.34 23.70 -14.89
CA LYS A 84 -7.00 23.75 -14.28
C LYS A 84 -6.62 22.36 -13.81
N THR A 85 -5.52 21.85 -14.35
CA THR A 85 -5.07 20.47 -14.11
C THR A 85 -3.59 20.44 -13.74
N ASP A 86 -3.29 19.79 -12.61
CA ASP A 86 -1.95 19.51 -12.10
C ASP A 86 -1.87 17.98 -11.92
N CYS A 87 -1.75 17.26 -13.03
CA CYS A 87 -1.82 15.80 -13.06
C CYS A 87 -0.61 15.19 -13.75
N ALA A 88 -0.07 14.15 -13.14
CA ALA A 88 1.06 13.43 -13.71
C ALA A 88 0.65 12.79 -15.04
N ILE A 89 1.44 13.05 -16.08
CA ILE A 89 1.29 12.36 -17.37
C ILE A 89 1.73 10.91 -17.19
N LYS A 90 1.17 10.02 -18.01
CA LYS A 90 1.47 8.58 -17.98
C LYS A 90 2.99 8.36 -18.03
N ASN A 91 3.53 7.76 -16.97
CA ASN A 91 4.94 7.42 -16.70
C ASN A 91 5.78 8.42 -15.89
N ASP A 92 5.29 9.63 -15.63
CA ASP A 92 5.96 10.56 -14.71
C ASP A 92 5.52 10.34 -13.27
N TYR A 93 6.48 10.38 -12.33
CA TYR A 93 6.19 10.31 -10.90
C TYR A 93 6.28 11.69 -10.27
N SER A 94 5.30 12.02 -9.44
CA SER A 94 5.28 13.26 -8.68
C SER A 94 6.26 13.20 -7.51
N PHE A 95 6.46 12.02 -6.91
CA PHE A 95 7.43 11.80 -5.83
C PHE A 95 7.94 10.36 -5.78
N LYS A 96 9.08 10.18 -5.11
CA LYS A 96 9.72 8.88 -4.89
C LYS A 96 10.26 8.82 -3.47
N ILE A 97 9.86 7.80 -2.73
CA ILE A 97 10.21 7.60 -1.32
C ILE A 97 10.88 6.23 -1.17
N LYS A 98 11.92 6.13 -0.33
CA LYS A 98 12.44 4.82 0.06
C LYS A 98 11.42 4.15 0.98
N ASN A 99 10.94 2.97 0.58
CA ASN A 99 9.97 2.20 1.33
C ASN A 99 10.63 1.66 2.60
N THR A 100 10.42 2.38 3.69
CA THR A 100 10.75 1.92 5.04
C THR A 100 9.47 1.53 5.75
N ASN A 101 9.54 0.78 6.85
CA ASN A 101 8.36 0.46 7.67
C ASN A 101 7.81 1.69 8.44
N ALA A 102 8.22 2.91 8.08
CA ALA A 102 7.69 4.14 8.68
C ALA A 102 6.29 4.45 8.15
N THR A 103 5.47 5.05 9.02
CA THR A 103 4.11 5.50 8.71
C THR A 103 4.06 6.96 8.24
N SER A 104 5.19 7.65 8.19
CA SER A 104 5.25 9.05 7.76
C SER A 104 6.56 9.35 7.05
N PHE A 105 6.47 10.08 5.94
CA PHE A 105 7.61 10.46 5.11
C PHE A 105 7.57 11.93 4.78
N THR A 106 8.76 12.53 4.66
CA THR A 106 8.91 13.83 4.00
C THR A 106 9.63 13.60 2.68
N THR A 107 9.06 14.08 1.59
CA THR A 107 9.60 13.92 0.24
C THR A 107 9.56 15.23 -0.52
N ASP A 108 10.51 15.41 -1.42
CA ASP A 108 10.33 16.36 -2.50
C ASP A 108 9.21 15.85 -3.42
N PHE A 109 8.41 16.76 -3.94
CA PHE A 109 7.45 16.48 -5.01
C PHE A 109 7.57 17.53 -6.11
N TYR A 110 7.13 17.18 -7.32
CA TYR A 110 7.14 18.09 -8.46
C TYR A 110 5.72 18.41 -8.90
N SER A 111 5.42 19.69 -9.03
CA SER A 111 4.18 20.11 -9.69
C SER A 111 4.16 19.59 -11.11
N GLN A 112 3.06 18.99 -11.54
CA GLN A 112 2.90 18.53 -12.92
C GLN A 112 2.39 19.66 -13.83
N PHE A 113 1.96 20.78 -13.23
CA PHE A 113 1.65 22.01 -13.95
C PHE A 113 2.92 22.80 -14.31
N SER A 114 3.77 23.11 -13.32
CA SER A 114 4.98 23.94 -13.54
C SER A 114 6.30 23.16 -13.55
N HIS A 115 6.31 21.88 -13.19
CA HIS A 115 7.53 21.10 -12.93
C HIS A 115 8.40 21.65 -11.79
N SER A 116 7.93 22.67 -11.08
CA SER A 116 8.65 23.25 -9.96
C SER A 116 8.54 22.35 -8.72
N LYS A 117 9.62 22.33 -7.94
CA LYS A 117 9.79 21.42 -6.81
C LYS A 117 9.22 22.01 -5.52
N GLY A 118 8.39 21.24 -4.82
CA GLY A 118 7.96 21.48 -3.45
C GLY A 118 8.41 20.37 -2.50
N LYS A 119 8.02 20.47 -1.23
CA LYS A 119 8.22 19.43 -0.21
C LYS A 119 6.91 19.10 0.47
N ALA A 120 6.60 17.81 0.59
CA ALA A 120 5.38 17.32 1.22
C ALA A 120 5.68 16.28 2.30
N ARG A 121 4.82 16.26 3.32
CA ARG A 121 4.68 15.17 4.27
C ARG A 121 3.54 14.28 3.82
N ILE A 122 3.79 12.97 3.84
CA ILE A 122 2.78 11.94 3.56
C ILE A 122 2.72 11.02 4.78
N THR A 123 1.56 10.97 5.43
CA THR A 123 1.35 10.20 6.66
C THR A 123 0.23 9.19 6.46
N LEU A 124 0.53 7.91 6.70
CA LEU A 124 -0.43 6.82 6.69
C LEU A 124 -1.03 6.64 8.08
N GLY A 125 -2.34 6.75 8.18
CA GLY A 125 -3.15 6.33 9.32
C GLY A 125 -3.97 5.08 8.96
N ALA A 126 -4.72 4.56 9.93
CA ALA A 126 -5.44 3.28 9.80
C ALA A 126 -6.33 3.14 8.54
N ASP A 127 -7.02 4.22 8.16
CA ASP A 127 -7.95 4.26 7.03
C ASP A 127 -7.81 5.56 6.21
N SER A 128 -6.65 6.20 6.29
CA SER A 128 -6.42 7.47 5.62
C SER A 128 -4.96 7.71 5.30
N LEU A 129 -4.72 8.47 4.25
CA LEU A 129 -3.42 9.03 3.94
C LEU A 129 -3.54 10.56 3.98
N VAL A 130 -2.68 11.21 4.76
CA VAL A 130 -2.64 12.66 4.87
C VAL A 130 -1.50 13.19 4.00
N TRP A 131 -1.85 14.04 3.05
CA TRP A 131 -0.92 14.86 2.28
C TRP A 131 -0.86 16.25 2.89
N GLU A 132 0.34 16.78 3.12
CA GLU A 132 0.56 18.13 3.64
C GLU A 132 1.81 18.75 3.00
N ILE A 133 1.65 19.89 2.32
CA ILE A 133 2.78 20.63 1.76
C ILE A 133 3.49 21.34 2.92
N LEU A 134 4.80 21.09 3.03
CA LEU A 134 5.70 21.75 3.99
C LEU A 134 6.45 22.93 3.36
N GLN A 135 6.65 22.86 2.05
CA GLN A 135 7.28 23.91 1.25
C GLN A 135 6.60 23.94 -0.11
N GLU A 136 6.05 25.10 -0.47
CA GLU A 136 5.39 25.32 -1.74
C GLU A 136 6.38 25.24 -2.91
N PRO A 137 5.95 24.74 -4.09
CA PRO A 137 6.65 24.96 -5.33
C PRO A 137 6.84 26.46 -5.61
N ARG A 138 7.94 26.85 -6.25
CA ARG A 138 8.27 28.27 -6.50
C ARG A 138 7.37 28.91 -7.55
N GLU A 139 6.84 28.10 -8.45
CA GLU A 139 5.98 28.55 -9.56
C GLU A 139 4.53 28.10 -9.32
N GLU A 140 3.64 28.42 -10.25
CA GLU A 140 2.22 28.06 -10.13
C GLU A 140 2.05 26.55 -9.94
N TYR A 141 1.19 26.17 -9.00
CA TYR A 141 0.84 24.80 -8.69
C TYR A 141 -0.61 24.78 -8.21
N TYR A 142 -1.27 23.64 -8.32
CA TYR A 142 -2.67 23.53 -7.90
C TYR A 142 -2.87 22.52 -6.78
N CYS A 143 -1.97 21.56 -6.58
CA CYS A 143 -2.15 20.55 -5.54
C CYS A 143 -2.45 21.16 -4.15
N PRO A 144 -3.37 20.56 -3.37
CA PRO A 144 -3.84 21.16 -2.14
C PRO A 144 -2.75 21.23 -1.07
N MET A 145 -2.73 22.32 -0.30
CA MET A 145 -1.84 22.48 0.85
C MET A 145 -1.98 21.33 1.86
N LYS A 146 -3.21 20.83 2.05
CA LYS A 146 -3.51 19.69 2.91
C LYS A 146 -4.70 18.91 2.39
N ALA A 147 -4.60 17.58 2.38
CA ALA A 147 -5.68 16.68 2.00
C ALA A 147 -5.67 15.40 2.84
N ILE A 148 -6.86 14.96 3.24
CA ILE A 148 -7.09 13.67 3.90
C ILE A 148 -7.71 12.74 2.85
N LEU A 149 -6.94 11.78 2.39
CA LEU A 149 -7.36 10.85 1.36
C LEU A 149 -7.81 9.52 1.95
N ARG A 150 -8.83 8.93 1.32
CA ARG A 150 -9.36 7.60 1.61
C ARG A 150 -8.91 6.64 0.53
N LYS A 151 -8.59 5.43 0.94
CA LYS A 151 -8.23 4.35 0.02
C LYS A 151 -9.47 3.97 -0.81
N GLN A 152 -9.30 3.83 -2.12
CA GLN A 152 -10.35 3.34 -3.03
C GLN A 152 -10.33 1.82 -3.14
#